data_AF-A0A062GJ95-F1
#
_entry.id   AF-A0A062GJ95-F1
#
_cell.length_a   1.000
_cell.length_b   1.000
_cell.length_c   1.000
_cell.angle_alpha   90.00
_cell.angle_beta   90.00
_cell.angle_gamma   90.00
#
_symmetry.space_group_name_H-M   'P 1'
#
loop_
_entity.id
_entity.type
_entity.pdbx_description
1 polymer ?
#
loop_
_entity_poly.entity_id
_entity_poly.type
_entity_poly.pdbx_seq_one_letter_code
_entity_poly.pdbx_strand_id
1 'polypeptide(L)'
;MIPLLGHTAGHCGIAIKQQNQWVLFCGDAYYSHLELNPKNKLRSLGLVEKTFAEDNEKRLFNLKRLQHLAQHEPKIEIICAHDPDELKRYQK
;
A
#
# COMPACT_ATOMS: atom_id res chain seq x y z
N MET A 1 6.35 -12.44 4.25
CA MET A 1 6.40 -11.09 4.85
C MET A 1 7.37 -10.25 4.04
N ILE A 2 7.02 -9.01 3.70
CA ILE A 2 7.81 -8.08 2.87
C ILE A 2 8.03 -6.81 3.70
N PRO A 3 9.29 -6.39 3.97
CA PRO A 3 9.54 -5.13 4.67
C PRO A 3 8.99 -3.93 3.88
N LEU A 4 8.15 -3.14 4.55
CA LEU A 4 7.55 -1.91 4.01
C LEU A 4 7.74 -0.78 5.04
N LEU A 5 8.99 -0.56 5.45
CA LEU A 5 9.35 0.38 6.51
C LEU A 5 8.83 1.80 6.22
N GLY A 6 8.50 2.53 7.28
CA GLY A 6 8.16 3.95 7.19
C GLY A 6 6.98 4.35 8.05
N HIS A 7 5.89 3.57 8.04
CA HIS A 7 4.77 3.81 8.95
C HIS A 7 5.19 3.56 10.41
N THR A 8 5.77 2.39 10.67
CA THR A 8 6.48 2.08 11.93
C THR A 8 7.85 1.48 11.63
N ALA A 9 8.71 1.38 12.64
CA ALA A 9 10.05 0.79 12.52
C ALA A 9 10.04 -0.68 12.07
N GLY A 10 8.96 -1.42 12.39
CA GLY A 10 8.78 -2.83 12.04
C GLY A 10 7.73 -3.09 10.96
N HIS A 11 7.24 -2.04 10.27
CA HIS A 11 6.12 -2.18 9.34
C HIS A 11 6.45 -3.14 8.18
N CYS A 12 5.51 -4.04 7.87
CA CYS A 12 5.66 -5.04 6.83
C CYS A 12 4.33 -5.38 6.16
N GLY A 13 4.40 -5.76 4.89
CA GLY A 13 3.28 -6.33 4.15
C GLY A 13 3.30 -7.86 4.15
N ILE A 14 2.15 -8.46 3.90
CA ILE A 14 1.96 -9.91 3.81
C ILE A 14 1.60 -10.26 2.36
N ALA A 15 2.50 -10.98 1.68
CA ALA A 15 2.22 -11.59 0.40
C ALA A 15 1.54 -12.95 0.60
N ILE A 16 0.36 -13.11 0.01
CA ILE A 16 -0.50 -14.28 0.11
C ILE A 16 -0.64 -14.85 -1.30
N LYS A 17 -0.29 -16.12 -1.49
CA LYS A 17 -0.48 -16.79 -2.78
C LYS A 17 -1.93 -17.27 -2.88
N GLN A 18 -2.64 -16.87 -3.93
CA GLN A 18 -3.99 -17.35 -4.24
C GLN A 18 -4.00 -17.97 -5.63
N GLN A 19 -4.09 -19.31 -5.73
CA GLN A 19 -4.11 -20.01 -7.02
C GLN A 19 -3.01 -19.51 -7.98
N ASN A 20 -3.39 -18.75 -9.01
CA ASN A 20 -2.53 -18.21 -10.07
C ASN A 20 -2.16 -16.72 -9.88
N GLN A 21 -2.57 -16.09 -8.78
CA GLN A 21 -2.31 -14.69 -8.46
C GLN A 21 -1.72 -14.53 -7.05
N TRP A 22 -1.25 -13.33 -6.74
CA TRP A 22 -0.81 -12.95 -5.42
C TRP A 22 -1.67 -11.80 -4.90
N VAL A 23 -1.90 -11.79 -3.60
CA VAL A 23 -2.41 -10.62 -2.88
C VAL A 23 -1.29 -10.11 -1.99
N LEU A 24 -0.93 -8.84 -2.14
CA LEU A 24 -0.02 -8.14 -1.25
C LEU A 24 -0.83 -7.22 -0.33
N PHE A 25 -1.07 -7.69 0.89
CA PHE A 25 -1.66 -6.86 1.94
C PHE A 25 -0.58 -5.96 2.53
N CYS A 26 -0.70 -4.67 2.26
CA CYS A 26 0.31 -3.66 2.57
C CYS A 26 0.16 -3.04 3.96
N GLY A 27 -0.85 -3.42 4.75
CA GLY A 27 -1.14 -2.77 6.02
C GLY A 27 -1.31 -1.26 5.83
N ASP A 28 -0.45 -0.50 6.50
CA ASP A 28 -0.53 0.96 6.62
C ASP A 28 0.54 1.66 5.74
N ALA A 29 1.10 0.97 4.74
CA ALA A 29 2.07 1.57 3.82
C ALA A 29 1.46 2.61 2.85
N TYR A 30 0.15 2.55 2.63
CA TYR A 30 -0.68 3.53 1.93
C TYR A 30 -2.12 3.39 2.41
N TYR A 31 -2.95 4.42 2.31
CA TYR A 31 -4.27 4.49 2.93
C TYR A 31 -5.42 4.46 1.92
N SER A 32 -5.15 4.76 0.64
CA SER A 32 -6.15 4.61 -0.42
C SER A 32 -5.58 4.03 -1.71
N HIS A 33 -6.35 3.18 -2.39
CA HIS A 33 -6.03 2.62 -3.71
C HIS A 33 -5.70 3.70 -4.75
N LEU A 34 -6.23 4.91 -4.57
CA LEU A 34 -5.93 6.07 -5.41
C LEU A 34 -4.45 6.47 -5.36
N GLU A 35 -3.73 6.16 -4.29
CA GLU A 35 -2.29 6.44 -4.16
C GLU A 35 -1.42 5.55 -5.04
N LEU A 36 -1.93 4.40 -5.48
CA LEU A 36 -1.21 3.49 -6.37
C LEU A 36 -1.03 4.07 -7.78
N ASN A 37 -1.84 5.07 -8.14
CA ASN A 37 -1.65 5.84 -9.36
C ASN A 37 -0.88 7.15 -9.07
N PRO A 38 0.38 7.29 -9.51
CA PRO A 38 1.20 8.47 -9.22
C PRO A 38 0.68 9.77 -9.85
N LYS A 39 -0.30 9.70 -10.76
CA LYS A 39 -0.98 10.89 -11.31
C LYS A 39 -1.94 11.53 -10.30
N ASN A 40 -2.41 10.77 -9.32
CA ASN A 40 -3.32 11.28 -8.29
C ASN A 40 -2.54 12.08 -7.25
N LYS A 41 -3.04 13.29 -6.92
CA LYS A 41 -2.42 14.18 -5.93
C LYS A 41 -3.29 14.28 -4.68
N LEU A 42 -3.13 13.34 -3.75
CA LEU A 42 -3.88 13.29 -2.50
C LEU A 42 -3.16 14.07 -1.39
N ARG A 43 -3.05 15.40 -1.54
CA ARG A 43 -2.22 16.25 -0.66
C ARG A 43 -2.60 16.15 0.82
N SER A 44 -3.91 16.18 1.12
CA SER A 44 -4.40 16.09 2.49
C SER A 44 -4.06 14.74 3.11
N LEU A 45 -4.24 13.65 2.37
CA LEU A 45 -3.88 12.31 2.83
C LEU A 45 -2.38 12.16 3.07
N GLY A 46 -1.57 12.64 2.12
CA GLY A 46 -0.11 12.60 2.25
C GLY A 46 0.43 13.39 3.46
N LEU A 47 -0.27 14.43 3.91
CA LEU A 47 0.06 15.16 5.13
C LEU A 47 -0.29 14.34 6.39
N VAL A 48 -1.45 13.69 6.39
CA VAL A 48 -1.89 12.81 7.47
C VAL A 48 -0.93 11.64 7.65
N GLU A 49 -0.61 10.92 6.57
CA GLU A 49 0.34 9.81 6.61
C GLU A 49 1.74 10.24 7.05
N LYS A 50 2.21 11.41 6.59
CA LYS A 50 3.50 11.96 7.04
C LYS A 50 3.50 12.21 8.56
N THR A 51 2.36 12.62 9.12
CA THR A 51 2.23 12.88 10.56
C THR A 51 2.26 11.59 11.38
N PHE A 52 1.80 10.47 10.81
CA PHE A 52 1.83 9.15 11.45
C PHE A 52 3.08 8.33 11.14
N ALA A 53 3.97 8.81 10.27
CA ALA A 53 5.15 8.05 9.84
C ALA A 53 6.27 8.14 10.87
N GLU A 54 6.78 6.98 11.28
CA GLU A 54 8.09 6.86 11.94
C GLU A 54 9.23 7.39 11.05
N ASP A 55 9.19 7.06 9.75
CA ASP A 55 10.18 7.50 8.76
C ASP A 55 9.49 7.77 7.42
N ASN A 56 9.25 9.06 7.17
CA ASN A 56 8.54 9.50 5.98
C ASN A 56 9.33 9.27 4.68
N GLU A 57 10.66 9.24 4.71
CA GLU A 57 11.46 8.96 3.51
C GLU A 57 11.31 7.50 3.11
N LYS A 58 11.40 6.57 4.07
CA LYS A 58 11.14 5.14 3.82
C LYS A 58 9.71 4.87 3.41
N ARG A 59 8.73 5.58 4.00
CA ARG A 59 7.32 5.51 3.58
C ARG A 59 7.17 5.87 2.10
N LEU A 60 7.68 7.03 1.69
CA LEU A 60 7.61 7.49 0.29
C LEU A 60 8.39 6.57 -0.66
N PHE A 61 9.52 6.02 -0.21
CA PHE A 61 10.27 5.02 -0.98
C PHE A 61 9.44 3.76 -1.24
N ASN A 62 8.78 3.22 -0.20
CA ASN A 62 7.94 2.04 -0.35
C ASN A 62 6.66 2.34 -1.15
N LEU A 63 6.03 3.50 -0.96
CA LEU A 63 4.90 3.91 -1.79
C LEU A 63 5.26 3.92 -3.29
N LYS A 64 6.43 4.46 -3.67
CA LYS A 64 6.90 4.42 -5.07
C LYS A 64 7.07 2.99 -5.60
N ARG A 65 7.54 2.06 -4.77
CA ARG A 65 7.68 0.64 -5.14
C ARG A 65 6.30 -0.02 -5.32
N LEU A 66 5.35 0.27 -4.45
CA LEU A 66 3.97 -0.20 -4.56
C LEU A 66 3.29 0.36 -5.82
N GLN A 67 3.48 1.64 -6.13
CA GLN A 67 3.02 2.26 -7.38
C GLN A 67 3.62 1.59 -8.61
N HIS A 68 4.92 1.26 -8.57
CA HIS A 68 5.56 0.53 -9.66
C HIS A 68 4.95 -0.87 -9.82
N LEU A 69 4.78 -1.59 -8.72
CA LEU A 69 4.20 -2.93 -8.71
C LEU A 69 2.76 -2.93 -9.26
N ALA A 70 1.93 -1.98 -8.82
CA ALA A 70 0.55 -1.80 -9.29
C ALA A 70 0.45 -1.58 -10.81
N GLN A 71 1.47 -0.98 -11.42
CA GLN A 71 1.48 -0.66 -12.85
C GLN A 71 2.08 -1.77 -13.73
N HIS A 72 2.99 -2.59 -13.18
CA HIS A 72 3.79 -3.51 -13.98
C HIS A 72 3.50 -4.99 -13.69
N GLU A 73 2.87 -5.30 -12.55
CA GLU A 73 2.61 -6.68 -12.12
C GLU A 73 1.11 -6.94 -11.93
N PRO A 74 0.33 -7.07 -13.02
CA PRO A 74 -1.13 -7.22 -12.96
C PRO A 74 -1.61 -8.51 -12.28
N LYS A 75 -0.70 -9.47 -12.04
CA LYS A 75 -0.99 -10.72 -11.30
C LYS A 75 -0.88 -10.54 -9.78
N ILE A 76 -0.53 -9.34 -9.31
CA ILE A 76 -0.45 -9.01 -7.90
C ILE A 76 -1.53 -8.00 -7.59
N GLU A 77 -2.56 -8.43 -6.88
CA GLU A 77 -3.51 -7.51 -6.26
C GLU A 77 -2.85 -6.87 -5.04
N ILE A 78 -2.88 -5.55 -4.96
CA ILE A 78 -2.34 -4.77 -3.85
C ILE A 78 -3.53 -4.20 -3.09
N ILE A 79 -3.56 -4.40 -1.78
CA ILE A 79 -4.59 -3.88 -0.88
C ILE A 79 -3.97 -3.31 0.40
N CYS A 80 -4.61 -2.32 1.03
CA CYS A 80 -4.23 -1.76 2.32
C CYS A 80 -5.29 -1.95 3.40
N ALA A 81 -4.98 -1.54 4.62
CA ALA A 81 -5.87 -1.69 5.77
C ALA A 81 -7.03 -0.67 5.80
N HIS A 82 -6.90 0.45 5.09
CA HIS A 82 -7.76 1.62 5.27
C HIS A 82 -8.67 1.96 4.08
N ASP A 83 -8.60 1.21 2.99
CA ASP A 83 -9.40 1.49 1.81
C ASP A 83 -10.73 0.69 1.81
N PRO A 84 -11.89 1.37 1.93
CA PRO A 84 -13.18 0.71 1.97
C PRO A 84 -13.57 0.07 0.63
N ASP A 85 -13.07 0.58 -0.51
CA ASP A 85 -13.38 0.02 -1.82
C ASP A 85 -12.57 -1.25 -2.10
N GLU A 86 -11.35 -1.34 -1.59
CA GLU A 86 -10.59 -2.59 -1.57
C GLU A 86 -11.25 -3.62 -0.63
N LEU A 87 -11.65 -3.21 0.58
CA LEU A 87 -12.34 -4.09 1.54
C LEU A 87 -13.64 -4.68 0.97
N LYS A 88 -14.46 -3.88 0.28
CA LYS A 88 -15.71 -4.34 -0.34
C LYS A 88 -15.53 -5.54 -1.28
N ARG A 89 -14.35 -5.72 -1.90
CA ARG A 89 -14.07 -6.88 -2.77
C ARG A 89 -14.04 -8.20 -2.02
N TYR A 90 -13.85 -8.14 -0.70
CA TYR A 90 -13.72 -9.29 0.20
C TYR A 90 -14.94 -9.48 1.11
N GLN A 91 -15.84 -8.50 1.17
CA GLN A 91 -17.09 -8.58 1.90
C GLN A 91 -18.17 -9.14 0.96
N LYS A 92 -18.75 -10.29 1.34
CA LYS A 92 -19.91 -10.89 0.67
C LYS A 92 -21.20 -10.32 1.22
#